data_AF-A0A2G2VMV1-F1
#
_entry.id   AF-A0A2G2VMV1-F1
#
_cell.length_a   1.000
_cell.length_b   1.000
_cell.length_c   1.000
_cell.angle_alpha   90.00
_cell.angle_beta   90.00
_cell.angle_gamma   90.00
#
_symmetry.space_group_name_H-M   'P 1'
#
loop_
_entity.id
_entity.type
_entity.pdbx_description
1 polymer ?
#
loop_
_entity_poly.entity_id
_entity_poly.type
_entity_poly.pdbx_seq_one_letter_code
_entity_poly.pdbx_strand_id
1 'polypeptide(L)'
;MAAKARIFAGLFLICIILPSLALAFVDHFPEDRLENESDKNDVRIHVNNVAHVSKKKVKKEWKKRAKLVHDFWEDMFEHDNLIEENQPKEDAAPVTPTTPVPPVDPTPNPVPVPPVDPTPNPVPVNPTPNPVPDNNVPAGYPGATPQAPVAKGYGGAPMTPNPSDPQTNVPVEPAPEQDHPTPEDIKKHSKYAGLQVGFYDDTCPNAEKIIKDGMVRAFANDSSMAAPILRLLFHDCFVNGCDASLLLDQTPSGERTEKLANSNGVTVRGFDLIDQIKAELEAECPGIVSCADLLVYLARDAFVVSGVPHYDVPGGRRDGMESLEANVADNIPLPTNTVDQMIDLFKKKGMNEEDLVVLIGAHSIGVAHCFSFRYRLDNPQKATLVDPRLAGVMRFTCTSPMSTVAFDTTTQYKMDSIYYKQLAGKRGLLESDDLLGEDPRTKDYIQKFGDDEKGWFSKLGQAMNKLASIQVLAGDQGQIRKQCRAVN
;
A
#
# COMPACT_ATOMS: atom_id res chain seq x y z
N MET A 1 44.03 -14.41 -12.42
CA MET A 1 44.67 -13.32 -11.65
C MET A 1 44.64 -11.97 -12.40
N ALA A 2 45.04 -11.87 -13.68
CA ALA A 2 45.04 -10.60 -14.41
C ALA A 2 43.64 -10.02 -14.78
N ALA A 3 42.58 -10.85 -14.85
CA ALA A 3 41.22 -10.37 -15.11
C ALA A 3 40.53 -9.77 -13.86
N LYS A 4 40.90 -10.22 -12.65
CA LYS A 4 40.36 -9.68 -11.39
C LYS A 4 40.98 -8.32 -11.02
N ALA A 5 42.23 -8.06 -11.43
CA ALA A 5 42.90 -6.78 -11.19
C ALA A 5 42.32 -5.61 -12.02
N ARG A 6 41.72 -5.88 -13.20
CA ARG A 6 41.09 -4.85 -14.03
C ARG A 6 39.70 -4.43 -13.53
N ILE A 7 38.98 -5.34 -12.87
CA ILE A 7 37.68 -5.06 -12.25
C ILE A 7 37.86 -4.25 -10.96
N PHE A 8 38.90 -4.58 -10.16
CA PHE A 8 39.24 -3.80 -8.97
C PHE A 8 39.73 -2.38 -9.29
N ALA A 9 40.54 -2.18 -10.35
CA ALA A 9 40.95 -0.84 -10.76
C ALA A 9 39.79 0.01 -11.31
N GLY A 10 38.79 -0.62 -11.94
CA GLY A 10 37.57 0.05 -12.42
C GLY A 10 36.64 0.50 -11.29
N LEU A 11 36.45 -0.34 -10.27
CA LEU A 11 35.64 -0.02 -9.08
C LEU A 11 36.33 1.00 -8.16
N PHE A 12 37.66 0.95 -8.05
CA PHE A 12 38.44 1.92 -7.27
C PHE A 12 38.42 3.33 -7.89
N LEU A 13 38.35 3.45 -9.23
CA LEU A 13 38.17 4.75 -9.89
C LEU A 13 36.76 5.34 -9.70
N ILE A 14 35.73 4.48 -9.66
CA ILE A 14 34.32 4.90 -9.53
C ILE A 14 34.04 5.40 -8.10
N CYS A 15 34.60 4.75 -7.07
CA CYS A 15 34.35 5.12 -5.67
C CYS A 15 35.10 6.38 -5.19
N ILE A 16 36.17 6.82 -5.87
CA ILE A 16 36.96 8.01 -5.46
C ILE A 16 36.63 9.25 -6.30
N ILE A 17 36.26 9.08 -7.58
CA ILE A 17 36.01 10.22 -8.48
C ILE A 17 34.58 10.76 -8.36
N LEU A 18 33.57 9.91 -8.09
CA LEU A 18 32.17 10.36 -7.96
C LEU A 18 31.88 11.22 -6.71
N PRO A 19 32.52 11.00 -5.55
CA PRO A 19 32.40 11.95 -4.42
C PRO A 19 33.10 13.28 -4.70
N SER A 20 34.13 13.29 -5.54
CA SER A 20 34.91 14.48 -5.88
C SER A 20 34.19 15.37 -6.92
N LEU A 21 33.31 14.81 -7.76
CA LEU A 21 32.44 15.56 -8.67
C LEU A 21 31.22 16.19 -7.96
N ALA A 22 30.75 15.60 -6.86
CA ALA A 22 29.68 16.18 -6.04
C ALA A 22 30.15 17.44 -5.26
N LEU A 23 31.46 17.60 -5.06
CA LEU A 23 32.05 18.82 -4.47
C LEU A 23 32.31 19.92 -5.52
N ALA A 24 32.39 19.59 -6.81
CA ALA A 24 32.61 20.57 -7.89
C ALA A 24 31.31 21.26 -8.36
N PHE A 25 30.13 20.76 -7.99
CA PHE A 25 28.82 21.32 -8.38
C PHE A 25 28.27 22.38 -7.40
N VAL A 26 29.00 22.73 -6.34
CA VAL A 26 28.61 23.77 -5.37
C VAL A 26 29.25 25.14 -5.66
N ASP A 27 30.26 25.21 -6.56
CA ASP A 27 31.02 26.43 -6.85
C ASP A 27 30.70 27.09 -8.21
N HIS A 28 29.53 26.80 -8.82
CA HIS A 28 29.11 27.48 -10.07
C HIS A 28 27.62 27.78 -10.13
N PHE A 29 27.17 28.71 -9.29
CA PHE A 29 26.03 29.56 -9.62
C PHE A 29 26.48 31.03 -9.59
N PRO A 30 26.22 31.82 -10.65
CA PRO A 30 26.66 33.20 -10.71
C PRO A 30 25.82 34.08 -9.77
N GLU A 31 26.48 34.67 -8.77
CA GLU A 31 26.07 35.94 -8.19
C GLU A 31 26.30 37.01 -9.28
N ASP A 32 25.22 37.55 -9.85
CA ASP A 32 25.09 38.98 -10.18
C ASP A 32 23.83 39.26 -11.00
N ARG A 33 22.97 40.10 -10.40
CA ARG A 33 21.93 41.00 -10.95
C ARG A 33 20.59 40.82 -10.26
N LEU A 34 20.42 41.52 -9.14
CA LEU A 34 19.26 42.36 -8.93
C LEU A 34 19.74 43.62 -8.21
N GLU A 35 20.16 44.60 -9.01
CA GLU A 35 20.25 45.98 -8.57
C GLU A 35 18.86 46.49 -8.20
N ASN A 36 18.83 47.32 -7.16
CA ASN A 36 17.69 48.08 -6.68
C ASN A 36 16.91 48.75 -7.82
N GLU A 37 15.59 48.60 -7.81
CA GLU A 37 14.71 49.75 -7.98
C GLU A 37 13.49 49.61 -7.05
N SER A 38 13.35 50.63 -6.22
CA SER A 38 12.26 50.87 -5.28
C SER A 38 10.95 51.20 -6.01
N ASP A 39 9.82 50.61 -5.63
CA ASP A 39 8.70 51.39 -5.05
C ASP A 39 7.55 50.51 -4.52
N LYS A 40 7.13 50.83 -3.29
CA LYS A 40 5.75 50.74 -2.72
C LYS A 40 4.99 49.41 -2.78
N ASN A 41 5.01 48.65 -1.68
CA ASN A 41 3.91 48.69 -0.70
C ASN A 41 4.23 47.80 0.52
N ASP A 42 4.08 48.43 1.68
CA ASP A 42 4.36 47.91 3.02
C ASP A 42 3.25 46.95 3.47
N VAL A 43 3.63 45.70 3.80
CA VAL A 43 2.90 44.89 4.78
C VAL A 43 3.93 44.21 5.70
N ARG A 44 4.19 44.85 6.84
CA ARG A 44 4.80 44.23 8.01
C ARG A 44 3.93 43.08 8.53
N ILE A 45 4.42 41.85 8.41
CA ILE A 45 3.99 40.75 9.27
C ILE A 45 5.08 40.51 10.33
N HIS A 46 4.77 40.81 11.59
CA HIS A 46 5.59 40.43 12.73
C HIS A 46 5.50 38.91 12.94
N VAL A 47 6.57 38.19 12.63
CA VAL A 47 6.76 36.79 13.06
C VAL A 47 7.77 36.78 14.21
N ASN A 48 7.27 36.59 15.43
CA ASN A 48 8.12 36.32 16.59
C ASN A 48 8.41 34.81 16.70
N ASN A 49 9.69 34.51 16.95
CA ASN A 49 10.28 33.25 17.43
C ASN A 49 10.37 32.06 16.45
N VAL A 50 11.36 32.12 15.56
CA VAL A 50 12.09 30.91 15.13
C VAL A 50 13.49 30.97 15.72
N ALA A 51 13.83 30.02 16.60
CA ALA A 51 15.20 29.85 17.06
C ALA A 51 16.08 29.50 15.85
N HIS A 52 17.01 30.38 15.50
CA HIS A 52 18.01 30.12 14.45
C HIS A 52 18.88 28.92 14.86
N VAL A 53 18.57 27.73 14.33
CA VAL A 53 19.46 26.58 14.43
C VAL A 53 20.64 26.82 13.48
N SER A 54 21.82 27.06 14.05
CA SER A 54 23.04 27.27 13.27
C SER A 54 23.26 26.14 12.26
N LYS A 55 23.49 26.50 10.99
CA LYS A 55 23.87 25.56 9.92
C LYS A 55 25.07 24.67 10.31
N LYS A 56 25.96 25.16 11.19
CA LYS A 56 27.09 24.38 11.73
C LYS A 56 26.63 23.23 12.64
N LYS A 57 25.56 23.43 13.41
CA LYS A 57 25.00 22.41 14.31
C LYS A 57 24.28 21.32 13.52
N VAL A 58 23.52 21.70 12.50
CA VAL A 58 22.91 20.76 11.54
C VAL A 58 23.98 19.95 10.81
N LYS A 59 25.00 20.61 10.24
CA LYS A 59 26.11 19.93 9.55
C LYS A 59 26.89 18.98 10.47
N LYS A 60 27.05 19.33 11.76
CA LYS A 60 27.71 18.47 12.75
C LYS A 60 26.89 17.21 13.06
N GLU A 61 25.57 17.33 13.21
CA GLU A 61 24.71 16.18 13.47
C GLU A 61 24.51 15.28 12.23
N TRP A 62 24.48 15.86 11.04
CA TRP A 62 24.52 15.10 9.79
C TRP A 62 25.82 14.30 9.65
N LYS A 63 26.98 14.90 9.97
CA LYS A 63 28.25 14.17 9.96
C LYS A 63 28.31 13.04 10.99
N LYS A 64 27.73 13.23 12.18
CA LYS A 64 27.66 12.16 13.19
C LYS A 64 26.76 11.01 12.74
N ARG A 65 25.59 11.30 12.14
CA ARG A 65 24.69 10.28 11.60
C ARG A 65 25.32 9.53 10.43
N ALA A 66 25.98 10.23 9.51
CA ALA A 66 26.71 9.60 8.41
C ALA A 66 27.83 8.69 8.91
N LYS A 67 28.55 9.10 9.97
CA LYS A 67 29.56 8.25 10.60
C LYS A 67 28.96 7.01 11.27
N LEU A 68 27.83 7.15 11.97
CA LEU A 68 27.15 6.00 12.61
C LEU A 68 26.68 4.97 11.57
N VAL A 69 26.19 5.43 10.42
CA VAL A 69 25.81 4.56 9.31
C VAL A 69 27.05 3.90 8.70
N HIS A 70 28.12 4.65 8.46
CA HIS A 70 29.38 4.09 7.97
C HIS A 70 29.94 3.01 8.90
N ASP A 71 30.02 3.29 10.20
CA ASP A 71 30.56 2.37 11.21
C ASP A 71 29.69 1.08 11.32
N PHE A 72 28.36 1.20 11.15
CA PHE A 72 27.45 0.04 11.10
C PHE A 72 27.67 -0.83 9.85
N TRP A 73 27.94 -0.22 8.69
CA TRP A 73 28.21 -0.95 7.45
C TRP A 73 29.57 -1.65 7.47
N GLU A 74 30.61 -1.03 8.04
CA GLU A 74 31.92 -1.67 8.23
C GLU A 74 31.85 -2.89 9.15
N ASP A 75 31.11 -2.79 10.27
CA ASP A 75 30.90 -3.91 11.20
C ASP A 75 30.16 -5.09 10.53
N MET A 76 29.25 -4.79 9.59
CA MET A 76 28.54 -5.79 8.79
C MET A 76 29.47 -6.52 7.80
N PHE A 77 30.45 -5.82 7.20
CA PHE A 77 31.40 -6.42 6.26
C PHE A 77 32.52 -7.22 6.96
N GLU A 78 32.91 -6.84 8.18
CA GLU A 78 33.85 -7.63 8.99
C GLU A 78 33.24 -8.96 9.47
N HIS A 79 31.92 -9.00 9.72
CA HIS A 79 31.22 -10.23 10.10
C HIS A 79 31.04 -11.23 8.95
N ASP A 80 30.90 -10.76 7.70
CA ASP A 80 30.83 -11.65 6.52
C ASP A 80 32.18 -12.36 6.26
N ASN A 81 33.33 -11.72 6.56
CA ASN A 81 34.65 -12.34 6.43
C ASN A 81 34.93 -13.43 7.48
N LEU A 82 34.34 -13.33 8.69
CA LEU A 82 34.51 -14.31 9.77
C LEU A 82 33.63 -15.57 9.61
N ILE A 83 32.56 -15.48 8.82
CA ILE A 83 31.67 -16.61 8.51
C ILE A 83 32.27 -17.48 7.39
N GLU A 84 33.01 -16.89 6.43
CA GLU A 84 33.68 -17.64 5.35
C GLU A 84 34.91 -18.43 5.86
N GLU A 85 35.54 -18.01 6.96
CA GLU A 85 36.76 -18.65 7.49
C GLU A 85 36.48 -19.87 8.42
N ASN A 86 35.22 -20.12 8.81
CA ASN A 86 34.84 -21.16 9.78
C ASN A 86 33.97 -22.31 9.25
N GLN A 87 33.96 -22.59 7.94
CA GLN A 87 33.39 -23.86 7.45
C GLN A 87 34.35 -25.04 7.72
N PRO A 88 33.90 -26.12 8.41
CA PRO A 88 34.69 -27.33 8.52
C PRO A 88 34.75 -28.06 7.16
N LYS A 89 35.95 -28.48 6.77
CA LYS A 89 36.17 -29.37 5.62
C LYS A 89 35.54 -30.72 5.93
N GLU A 90 34.57 -31.15 5.13
CA GLU A 90 34.08 -32.54 5.13
C GLU A 90 35.15 -33.46 4.53
N ASP A 91 35.73 -34.31 5.37
CA ASP A 91 36.53 -35.46 4.95
C ASP A 91 35.60 -36.60 4.51
N ALA A 92 35.95 -37.21 3.37
CA ALA A 92 35.19 -38.28 2.73
C ALA A 92 35.02 -39.53 3.62
N ALA A 93 33.76 -39.98 3.78
CA ALA A 93 33.43 -41.25 4.43
C ALA A 93 33.63 -42.45 3.49
N PRO A 94 34.03 -43.63 4.00
CA PRO A 94 34.33 -44.80 3.19
C PRO A 94 33.08 -45.58 2.77
N VAL A 95 33.10 -46.05 1.52
CA VAL A 95 32.05 -46.84 0.85
C VAL A 95 31.96 -48.25 1.46
N THR A 96 30.77 -48.66 1.90
CA THR A 96 30.42 -50.05 2.23
C THR A 96 29.77 -50.76 1.02
N PRO A 97 29.96 -52.09 0.86
CA PRO A 97 29.49 -52.81 -0.33
C PRO A 97 28.02 -53.19 -0.22
N THR A 98 27.28 -52.97 -1.31
CA THR A 98 25.89 -53.38 -1.53
C THR A 98 25.78 -54.87 -1.86
N THR A 99 24.87 -55.57 -1.18
CA THR A 99 24.39 -56.92 -1.54
C THR A 99 23.16 -56.84 -2.45
N PRO A 100 22.89 -57.85 -3.31
CA PRO A 100 21.87 -57.77 -4.35
C PRO A 100 20.48 -58.18 -3.84
N VAL A 101 19.46 -57.42 -4.23
CA VAL A 101 18.03 -57.76 -4.05
C VAL A 101 17.52 -58.49 -5.32
N PRO A 102 16.81 -59.62 -5.22
CA PRO A 102 16.25 -60.35 -6.36
C PRO A 102 14.92 -59.73 -6.87
N PRO A 103 14.49 -60.05 -8.11
CA PRO A 103 13.41 -59.34 -8.81
C PRO A 103 12.02 -59.84 -8.41
N VAL A 104 11.04 -58.94 -8.34
CA VAL A 104 9.60 -59.27 -8.25
C VAL A 104 8.90 -58.71 -9.49
N ASP A 105 8.25 -59.61 -10.21
CA ASP A 105 7.47 -59.43 -11.45
C ASP A 105 6.01 -59.02 -11.15
N PRO A 106 5.09 -58.78 -12.10
CA PRO A 106 4.29 -57.56 -12.15
C PRO A 106 2.84 -57.75 -11.67
N THR A 107 2.21 -56.61 -11.45
CA THR A 107 0.78 -56.35 -11.14
C THR A 107 -0.27 -57.23 -11.84
N PRO A 108 -1.46 -57.35 -11.21
CA PRO A 108 -2.72 -57.25 -11.94
C PRO A 108 -3.68 -56.17 -11.36
N ASN A 109 -4.26 -55.34 -12.24
CA ASN A 109 -5.42 -54.45 -11.98
C ASN A 109 -6.76 -55.24 -12.16
N PRO A 110 -7.95 -54.62 -11.96
CA PRO A 110 -8.64 -54.41 -10.69
C PRO A 110 -10.02 -55.13 -10.64
N VAL A 111 -10.60 -55.33 -9.46
CA VAL A 111 -11.97 -55.87 -9.28
C VAL A 111 -12.96 -54.74 -8.95
N PRO A 112 -14.21 -54.73 -9.46
CA PRO A 112 -15.15 -53.61 -9.34
C PRO A 112 -15.83 -53.55 -7.96
N VAL A 113 -16.06 -52.33 -7.46
CA VAL A 113 -16.82 -52.05 -6.23
C VAL A 113 -18.27 -51.67 -6.58
N PRO A 114 -19.31 -52.21 -5.90
CA PRO A 114 -20.72 -51.89 -6.16
C PRO A 114 -21.16 -50.53 -5.57
N PRO A 115 -22.30 -49.96 -6.03
CA PRO A 115 -22.72 -48.60 -5.70
C PRO A 115 -23.28 -48.48 -4.27
N VAL A 116 -22.93 -47.37 -3.60
CA VAL A 116 -23.46 -46.99 -2.28
C VAL A 116 -24.61 -45.98 -2.49
N ASP A 117 -25.76 -46.29 -1.90
CA ASP A 117 -26.99 -45.49 -1.88
C ASP A 117 -26.86 -44.30 -0.90
N PRO A 118 -27.44 -43.11 -1.18
CA PRO A 118 -27.29 -41.94 -0.33
C PRO A 118 -28.30 -41.94 0.83
N THR A 119 -27.81 -41.86 2.06
CA THR A 119 -28.64 -41.63 3.25
C THR A 119 -29.04 -40.16 3.41
N PRO A 120 -30.15 -39.84 4.10
CA PRO A 120 -30.76 -38.51 4.11
C PRO A 120 -30.08 -37.55 5.10
N ASN A 121 -30.05 -36.26 4.73
CA ASN A 121 -29.58 -35.13 5.54
C ASN A 121 -30.27 -35.05 6.92
N PRO A 122 -29.54 -34.74 8.01
CA PRO A 122 -30.14 -34.38 9.28
C PRO A 122 -30.63 -32.91 9.31
N VAL A 123 -31.77 -32.72 9.96
CA VAL A 123 -32.49 -31.45 10.21
C VAL A 123 -31.68 -30.52 11.14
N PRO A 124 -31.72 -29.17 10.97
CA PRO A 124 -31.00 -28.24 11.85
C PRO A 124 -31.67 -28.14 13.24
N VAL A 125 -30.87 -28.31 14.29
CA VAL A 125 -31.25 -28.01 15.68
C VAL A 125 -30.76 -26.61 16.03
N ASN A 126 -31.69 -25.79 16.52
CA ASN A 126 -31.50 -24.41 16.96
C ASN A 126 -30.76 -24.38 18.32
N PRO A 127 -29.68 -23.59 18.52
CA PRO A 127 -29.05 -23.48 19.84
C PRO A 127 -29.72 -22.40 20.70
N THR A 128 -30.28 -22.82 21.83
CA THR A 128 -30.64 -21.97 22.97
C THR A 128 -29.39 -21.36 23.64
N PRO A 129 -29.49 -20.19 24.29
CA PRO A 129 -28.32 -19.42 24.72
C PRO A 129 -27.79 -19.91 26.07
N ASN A 130 -26.48 -20.01 26.20
CA ASN A 130 -25.79 -20.28 27.47
C ASN A 130 -25.30 -18.99 28.15
N PRO A 131 -25.15 -19.01 29.49
CA PRO A 131 -25.19 -17.82 30.33
C PRO A 131 -23.85 -17.10 30.48
N VAL A 132 -23.96 -15.81 30.79
CA VAL A 132 -22.91 -14.84 31.14
C VAL A 132 -22.11 -15.31 32.38
N PRO A 133 -20.77 -15.19 32.39
CA PRO A 133 -20.00 -15.25 33.63
C PRO A 133 -19.73 -13.86 34.20
N ASP A 134 -20.01 -13.72 35.50
CA ASP A 134 -19.71 -12.59 36.37
C ASP A 134 -18.22 -12.22 36.38
N ASN A 135 -17.92 -10.92 36.24
CA ASN A 135 -16.60 -10.37 36.54
C ASN A 135 -16.64 -9.60 37.88
N ASN A 136 -16.04 -10.22 38.90
CA ASN A 136 -15.61 -9.56 40.12
C ASN A 136 -14.41 -8.64 39.83
N VAL A 137 -14.51 -7.37 40.25
CA VAL A 137 -13.43 -6.38 40.27
C VAL A 137 -12.91 -6.23 41.70
N PRO A 138 -11.59 -6.23 41.95
CA PRO A 138 -11.03 -5.62 43.14
C PRO A 138 -10.42 -4.24 42.82
N ALA A 139 -10.77 -3.25 43.66
CA ALA A 139 -10.27 -1.89 43.68
C ALA A 139 -8.90 -1.75 44.39
N GLY A 140 -8.12 -0.73 44.02
CA GLY A 140 -6.92 -0.31 44.77
C GLY A 140 -6.07 0.82 44.15
N TYR A 141 -6.50 2.09 44.32
CA TYR A 141 -5.80 3.37 44.68
C TYR A 141 -4.29 3.65 44.34
N PRO A 142 -3.77 4.91 44.46
CA PRO A 142 -4.10 6.16 43.75
C PRO A 142 -2.86 6.99 43.27
N GLY A 143 -3.10 7.96 42.37
CA GLY A 143 -2.47 9.30 42.40
C GLY A 143 -1.04 9.50 41.86
N ALA A 144 -0.91 10.24 40.76
CA ALA A 144 0.05 11.35 40.59
C ALA A 144 -0.18 12.08 39.25
N THR A 145 -0.58 13.35 39.32
CA THR A 145 -0.35 14.35 38.27
C THR A 145 1.08 14.89 38.40
N PRO A 146 1.75 15.29 37.29
CA PRO A 146 1.68 16.69 36.86
C PRO A 146 1.66 16.95 35.34
N GLN A 147 0.93 18.03 35.01
CA GLN A 147 0.90 18.94 33.86
C GLN A 147 1.74 18.71 32.58
N ALA A 148 1.04 18.92 31.46
CA ALA A 148 1.48 18.94 30.07
C ALA A 148 2.16 20.26 29.62
N PRO A 149 2.67 20.29 28.38
CA PRO A 149 2.49 21.44 27.51
C PRO A 149 1.67 21.10 26.24
N VAL A 150 0.49 21.74 26.20
CA VAL A 150 -0.33 22.25 25.10
C VAL A 150 0.13 22.00 23.65
N ALA A 151 -0.70 21.27 22.89
CA ALA A 151 -0.83 21.43 21.44
C ALA A 151 -2.28 21.84 21.13
N LYS A 152 -2.44 22.95 20.41
CA LYS A 152 -3.73 23.50 19.97
C LYS A 152 -4.33 22.62 18.87
N GLY A 153 -5.52 22.07 19.12
CA GLY A 153 -6.41 21.48 18.13
C GLY A 153 -7.83 21.94 18.44
N TYR A 154 -8.51 22.47 17.42
CA TYR A 154 -9.82 23.11 17.51
C TYR A 154 -10.90 22.15 18.00
N GLY A 155 -11.80 22.67 18.84
CA GLY A 155 -12.75 21.89 19.62
C GLY A 155 -14.09 21.63 18.95
N GLY A 156 -14.68 20.49 19.35
CA GLY A 156 -16.11 20.29 19.51
C GLY A 156 -16.32 19.66 20.88
N ALA A 157 -17.12 20.29 21.75
CA ALA A 157 -17.36 19.85 23.12
C ALA A 157 -18.20 18.56 23.17
N PRO A 158 -18.05 17.70 24.21
CA PRO A 158 -18.90 16.54 24.40
C PRO A 158 -20.24 16.96 25.01
N MET A 159 -21.35 16.66 24.34
CA MET A 159 -22.68 16.71 24.96
C MET A 159 -22.98 15.35 25.61
N THR A 160 -23.24 15.38 26.91
CA THR A 160 -23.78 14.25 27.68
C THR A 160 -25.26 14.02 27.35
N PRO A 161 -25.76 12.78 27.32
CA PRO A 161 -27.18 12.52 27.07
C PRO A 161 -28.04 12.85 28.30
N ASN A 162 -29.09 13.64 28.11
CA ASN A 162 -30.19 13.77 29.07
C ASN A 162 -31.26 12.74 28.71
N PRO A 163 -31.74 11.89 29.64
CA PRO A 163 -32.79 10.93 29.36
C PRO A 163 -34.17 11.60 29.45
N SER A 164 -35.13 11.05 28.69
CA SER A 164 -36.58 11.29 28.73
C SER A 164 -37.12 12.24 27.65
N ASP A 165 -37.47 11.68 26.50
CA ASP A 165 -38.78 11.95 25.88
C ASP A 165 -39.22 10.75 25.01
N PRO A 166 -40.54 10.46 24.92
CA PRO A 166 -41.05 9.22 24.36
C PRO A 166 -40.92 9.20 22.84
N GLN A 167 -40.32 8.13 22.31
CA GLN A 167 -40.23 7.86 20.88
C GLN A 167 -41.61 7.82 20.24
N THR A 168 -41.90 8.80 19.39
CA THR A 168 -42.96 8.69 18.39
C THR A 168 -42.43 7.78 17.28
N ASN A 169 -43.02 6.60 17.15
CA ASN A 169 -42.77 5.69 16.04
C ASN A 169 -43.20 6.35 14.72
N VAL A 170 -42.25 6.97 14.03
CA VAL A 170 -42.35 7.24 12.60
C VAL A 170 -41.82 6.01 11.88
N PRO A 171 -42.61 5.35 11.02
CA PRO A 171 -42.10 4.27 10.18
C PRO A 171 -41.01 4.84 9.27
N VAL A 172 -39.76 4.42 9.50
CA VAL A 172 -38.68 4.62 8.54
C VAL A 172 -38.93 3.63 7.42
N GLU A 173 -39.33 4.14 6.26
CA GLU A 173 -39.36 3.36 5.02
C GLU A 173 -37.92 2.95 4.69
N PRO A 174 -37.62 1.65 4.53
CA PRO A 174 -36.27 1.21 4.23
C PRO A 174 -35.81 1.81 2.90
N ALA A 175 -34.56 2.28 2.86
CA ALA A 175 -33.93 2.70 1.62
C ALA A 175 -34.06 1.56 0.58
N PRO A 176 -34.35 1.89 -0.69
CA PRO A 176 -34.49 0.88 -1.73
C PRO A 176 -33.22 0.04 -1.80
N GLU A 177 -33.39 -1.27 -1.67
CA GLU A 177 -32.35 -2.29 -1.78
C GLU A 177 -31.65 -2.12 -3.13
N GLN A 178 -30.38 -1.72 -3.11
CA GLN A 178 -29.57 -1.66 -4.32
C GLN A 178 -29.19 -3.10 -4.69
N ASP A 179 -29.81 -3.62 -5.75
CA ASP A 179 -29.51 -4.94 -6.28
C ASP A 179 -28.02 -5.06 -6.59
N HIS A 180 -27.32 -5.94 -5.86
CA HIS A 180 -25.95 -6.30 -6.16
C HIS A 180 -25.92 -7.08 -7.49
N PRO A 181 -25.10 -6.64 -8.48
CA PRO A 181 -25.07 -7.27 -9.79
C PRO A 181 -24.58 -8.72 -9.70
N THR A 182 -25.27 -9.62 -10.42
CA THR A 182 -24.93 -11.03 -10.41
C THR A 182 -23.62 -11.29 -11.19
N PRO A 183 -22.92 -12.41 -10.93
CA PRO A 183 -21.76 -12.81 -11.72
C PRO A 183 -22.05 -12.93 -13.23
N GLU A 184 -23.30 -13.20 -13.63
CA GLU A 184 -23.73 -13.19 -15.04
C GLU A 184 -23.89 -11.77 -15.61
N ASP A 185 -24.32 -10.79 -14.82
CA ASP A 185 -24.41 -9.38 -15.22
C ASP A 185 -23.01 -8.77 -15.44
N ILE A 186 -22.05 -9.16 -14.59
CA ILE A 186 -20.63 -8.82 -14.72
C ILE A 186 -20.06 -9.38 -16.04
N LYS A 187 -20.55 -10.54 -16.50
CA LYS A 187 -20.08 -11.20 -17.72
C LYS A 187 -20.70 -10.62 -19.00
N LYS A 188 -21.88 -10.01 -18.91
CA LYS A 188 -22.63 -9.48 -20.07
C LYS A 188 -22.24 -8.04 -20.45
N HIS A 189 -21.52 -7.31 -19.59
CA HIS A 189 -21.02 -5.94 -19.84
C HIS A 189 -19.49 -5.81 -19.98
N SER A 190 -18.81 -6.85 -20.46
CA SER A 190 -17.35 -6.82 -20.62
C SER A 190 -16.91 -6.14 -21.93
N LYS A 191 -16.95 -4.81 -21.90
CA LYS A 191 -15.74 -3.98 -22.09
C LYS A 191 -15.93 -2.76 -21.17
N TYR A 192 -15.62 -2.97 -19.89
CA TYR A 192 -15.56 -1.95 -18.84
C TYR A 192 -16.82 -1.10 -18.60
N ALA A 193 -18.04 -1.65 -18.61
CA ALA A 193 -19.24 -0.87 -18.23
C ALA A 193 -19.45 0.46 -19.01
N GLY A 194 -18.92 0.57 -20.25
CA GLY A 194 -18.99 1.81 -21.04
C GLY A 194 -17.79 2.76 -20.88
N LEU A 195 -16.77 2.39 -20.11
CA LEU A 195 -15.51 3.12 -20.03
C LEU A 195 -14.69 3.00 -21.33
N GLN A 196 -14.03 4.07 -21.73
CA GLN A 196 -13.26 4.13 -22.97
C GLN A 196 -11.95 4.92 -22.79
N VAL A 197 -10.89 4.45 -23.46
CA VAL A 197 -9.66 5.23 -23.61
C VAL A 197 -9.97 6.48 -24.41
N GLY A 198 -9.44 7.64 -23.99
CA GLY A 198 -9.74 8.92 -24.63
C GLY A 198 -11.13 9.47 -24.31
N PHE A 199 -11.75 9.07 -23.19
CA PHE A 199 -13.10 9.52 -22.81
C PHE A 199 -13.24 11.05 -22.79
N TYR A 200 -12.16 11.77 -22.47
CA TYR A 200 -12.14 13.23 -22.36
C TYR A 200 -11.56 13.94 -23.59
N ASP A 201 -11.19 13.23 -24.66
CA ASP A 201 -10.47 13.81 -25.81
C ASP A 201 -11.22 14.98 -26.46
N ASP A 202 -12.55 14.92 -26.49
CA ASP A 202 -13.40 15.97 -27.09
C ASP A 202 -13.91 17.00 -26.07
N THR A 203 -14.01 16.63 -24.78
CA THR A 203 -14.69 17.44 -23.76
C THR A 203 -13.73 18.16 -22.81
N CYS A 204 -12.58 17.55 -22.53
CA CYS A 204 -11.49 18.15 -21.78
C CYS A 204 -10.14 17.57 -22.28
N PRO A 205 -9.65 17.98 -23.47
CA PRO A 205 -8.49 17.37 -24.12
C PRO A 205 -7.20 17.42 -23.29
N ASN A 206 -7.10 18.37 -22.36
CA ASN A 206 -5.94 18.55 -21.48
C ASN A 206 -6.06 17.80 -20.14
N ALA A 207 -7.16 17.08 -19.87
CA ALA A 207 -7.42 16.45 -18.57
C ALA A 207 -6.29 15.53 -18.10
N GLU A 208 -5.94 14.51 -18.90
CA GLU A 208 -4.87 13.57 -18.55
C GLU A 208 -3.50 14.25 -18.44
N LYS A 209 -3.25 15.30 -19.24
CA LYS A 209 -2.01 16.07 -19.16
C LYS A 209 -1.91 16.83 -17.84
N ILE A 210 -2.98 17.49 -17.41
CA ILE A 210 -3.03 18.22 -16.13
C ILE A 210 -2.77 17.26 -14.96
N ILE A 211 -3.43 16.10 -14.97
CA ILE A 211 -3.27 15.07 -13.93
C ILE A 211 -1.83 14.54 -13.90
N LYS A 212 -1.28 14.20 -15.06
CA LYS A 212 0.11 13.74 -15.22
C LYS A 212 1.11 14.78 -14.71
N ASP A 213 0.97 16.03 -15.12
CA ASP A 213 1.87 17.10 -14.71
C ASP A 213 1.79 17.33 -13.19
N GLY A 214 0.59 17.22 -12.59
CA GLY A 214 0.40 17.25 -11.15
C GLY A 214 1.18 16.15 -10.43
N MET A 215 1.11 14.90 -10.92
CA MET A 215 1.86 13.78 -10.36
C MET A 215 3.38 13.97 -10.50
N VAL A 216 3.83 14.42 -11.67
CA VAL A 216 5.26 14.69 -11.92
C VAL A 216 5.78 15.74 -10.96
N ARG A 217 5.05 16.85 -10.76
CA ARG A 217 5.41 17.89 -9.77
C ARG A 217 5.45 17.33 -8.36
N ALA A 218 4.44 16.55 -7.96
CA ALA A 218 4.35 15.97 -6.63
C ALA A 218 5.51 14.99 -6.36
N PHE A 219 5.82 14.11 -7.31
CA PHE A 219 6.89 13.12 -7.18
C PHE A 219 8.29 13.75 -7.16
N ALA A 220 8.51 14.82 -7.94
CA ALA A 220 9.76 15.58 -7.92
C ALA A 220 9.99 16.29 -6.57
N ASN A 221 8.91 16.72 -5.90
CA ASN A 221 8.99 17.34 -4.58
C ASN A 221 9.07 16.30 -3.43
N ASP A 222 8.28 15.24 -3.50
CA ASP A 222 8.24 14.13 -2.55
C ASP A 222 8.02 12.81 -3.29
N SER A 223 9.09 12.08 -3.58
CA SER A 223 9.02 10.79 -4.29
C SER A 223 8.26 9.71 -3.52
N SER A 224 8.02 9.90 -2.23
CA SER A 224 7.18 8.98 -1.46
C SER A 224 5.68 9.11 -1.78
N MET A 225 5.27 10.13 -2.56
CA MET A 225 3.87 10.40 -2.88
C MET A 225 3.24 9.39 -3.85
N ALA A 226 4.02 8.68 -4.67
CA ALA A 226 3.47 7.70 -5.59
C ALA A 226 2.71 6.57 -4.86
N ALA A 227 3.34 5.94 -3.86
CA ALA A 227 2.75 4.79 -3.16
C ALA A 227 1.39 5.08 -2.46
N PRO A 228 1.21 6.22 -1.73
CA PRO A 228 -0.09 6.59 -1.19
C PRO A 228 -1.21 6.76 -2.22
N ILE A 229 -0.92 7.28 -3.42
CA ILE A 229 -1.92 7.41 -4.49
C ILE A 229 -2.37 6.03 -4.96
N LEU A 230 -1.43 5.10 -5.18
CA LEU A 230 -1.75 3.72 -5.55
C LEU A 230 -2.63 3.05 -4.49
N ARG A 231 -2.27 3.26 -3.21
CA ARG A 231 -3.04 2.75 -2.08
C ARG A 231 -4.42 3.38 -1.99
N LEU A 232 -4.55 4.69 -2.20
CA LEU A 232 -5.84 5.37 -2.24
C LEU A 232 -6.76 4.77 -3.30
N LEU A 233 -6.25 4.54 -4.53
CA LEU A 233 -7.04 3.91 -5.59
C LEU A 233 -7.48 2.50 -5.20
N PHE A 234 -6.57 1.67 -4.67
CA PHE A 234 -6.94 0.31 -4.23
C PHE A 234 -8.04 0.34 -3.18
N HIS A 235 -7.88 1.20 -2.16
CA HIS A 235 -8.83 1.32 -1.06
C HIS A 235 -10.20 1.86 -1.50
N ASP A 236 -10.25 2.78 -2.47
CA ASP A 236 -11.50 3.26 -3.08
C ASP A 236 -12.21 2.10 -3.79
N CYS A 237 -11.52 1.49 -4.77
CA CYS A 237 -12.07 0.43 -5.61
C CYS A 237 -12.54 -0.81 -4.84
N PHE A 238 -11.91 -1.16 -3.72
CA PHE A 238 -12.25 -2.37 -2.98
C PHE A 238 -13.43 -2.21 -2.03
N VAL A 239 -13.89 -1.00 -1.69
CA VAL A 239 -15.03 -0.82 -0.77
C VAL A 239 -16.35 -0.86 -1.54
N ASN A 240 -16.71 0.22 -2.25
CA ASN A 240 -17.97 0.36 -3.00
C ASN A 240 -17.77 0.39 -4.53
N GLY A 241 -16.56 0.07 -4.99
CA GLY A 241 -16.17 0.27 -6.39
C GLY A 241 -15.35 1.55 -6.57
N CYS A 242 -14.89 1.78 -7.79
CA CYS A 242 -14.03 2.94 -8.09
C CYS A 242 -14.89 4.17 -8.38
N ASP A 243 -15.48 4.74 -7.33
CA ASP A 243 -16.41 5.87 -7.39
C ASP A 243 -15.93 7.10 -6.59
N ALA A 244 -14.69 7.07 -6.10
CA ALA A 244 -14.10 8.10 -5.27
C ALA A 244 -14.84 8.35 -3.93
N SER A 245 -15.63 7.38 -3.42
CA SER A 245 -16.29 7.47 -2.12
C SER A 245 -15.28 7.75 -1.00
N LEU A 246 -14.10 7.14 -1.05
CA LEU A 246 -13.03 7.34 -0.07
C LEU A 246 -12.55 8.80 0.04
N LEU A 247 -12.79 9.61 -0.99
CA LEU A 247 -12.37 11.01 -0.99
C LEU A 247 -13.32 11.93 -0.20
N LEU A 248 -14.52 11.48 0.18
CA LEU A 248 -15.48 12.28 0.95
C LEU A 248 -15.02 12.53 2.40
N ASP A 249 -15.11 13.78 2.85
CA ASP A 249 -14.92 14.13 4.27
C ASP A 249 -16.21 13.98 5.07
N GLN A 250 -17.36 14.07 4.40
CA GLN A 250 -18.69 13.90 4.97
C GLN A 250 -19.58 13.12 4.00
N THR A 251 -20.51 12.35 4.56
CA THR A 251 -21.53 11.62 3.81
C THR A 251 -22.92 12.19 4.13
N PRO A 252 -23.89 12.20 3.19
CA PRO A 252 -25.21 12.78 3.42
C PRO A 252 -25.95 12.24 4.65
N SER A 253 -25.70 10.97 5.01
CA SER A 253 -26.29 10.35 6.20
C SER A 253 -25.77 10.92 7.53
N GLY A 254 -24.64 11.64 7.52
CA GLY A 254 -23.96 12.13 8.73
C GLY A 254 -23.16 11.06 9.47
N GLU A 255 -23.17 9.82 8.99
CA GLU A 255 -22.39 8.72 9.53
C GLU A 255 -20.88 8.91 9.30
N ARG A 256 -20.07 8.05 9.92
CA ARG A 256 -18.62 8.10 9.77
C ARG A 256 -18.20 7.66 8.37
N THR A 257 -17.30 8.41 7.73
CA THR A 257 -16.82 8.13 6.37
C THR A 257 -15.68 7.11 6.35
N GLU A 258 -15.42 6.51 5.19
CA GLU A 258 -14.37 5.51 5.00
C GLU A 258 -12.98 6.01 5.43
N LYS A 259 -12.71 7.32 5.34
CA LYS A 259 -11.45 7.92 5.80
C LYS A 259 -11.18 7.65 7.29
N LEU A 260 -12.22 7.49 8.09
CA LEU A 260 -12.11 7.25 9.53
C LEU A 260 -11.96 5.77 9.90
N ALA A 261 -12.09 4.86 8.92
CA ALA A 261 -11.91 3.43 9.13
C ALA A 261 -10.48 3.09 9.57
N ASN A 262 -10.33 2.03 10.38
CA ASN A 262 -9.03 1.57 10.89
C ASN A 262 -7.98 1.33 9.79
N SER A 263 -8.40 0.79 8.64
CA SER A 263 -7.52 0.53 7.49
C SER A 263 -7.14 1.80 6.71
N ASN A 264 -7.87 2.90 6.90
CA ASN A 264 -7.65 4.18 6.22
C ASN A 264 -7.03 5.19 7.18
N GLY A 265 -7.84 5.77 8.07
CA GLY A 265 -7.44 6.64 9.17
C GLY A 265 -6.19 7.48 8.92
N VAL A 266 -5.21 7.30 9.78
CA VAL A 266 -3.91 8.00 9.74
C VAL A 266 -2.95 7.51 8.65
N THR A 267 -3.36 6.53 7.85
CA THR A 267 -2.46 5.79 6.95
C THR A 267 -2.62 6.17 5.48
N VAL A 268 -3.82 6.59 5.06
CA VAL A 268 -4.06 7.10 3.70
C VAL A 268 -3.70 8.59 3.63
N ARG A 269 -3.07 9.01 2.53
CA ARG A 269 -2.70 10.41 2.28
C ARG A 269 -2.62 10.68 0.79
N GLY A 270 -2.56 11.96 0.41
CA GLY A 270 -2.55 12.41 -0.99
C GLY A 270 -3.78 13.23 -1.37
N PHE A 271 -4.73 13.39 -0.45
CA PHE A 271 -5.96 14.16 -0.68
C PHE A 271 -5.70 15.60 -1.14
N ASP A 272 -4.73 16.30 -0.54
CA ASP A 272 -4.41 17.69 -0.92
C ASP A 272 -3.86 17.80 -2.35
N LEU A 273 -3.15 16.77 -2.84
CA LEU A 273 -2.69 16.72 -4.23
C LEU A 273 -3.87 16.54 -5.18
N ILE A 274 -4.80 15.65 -4.82
CA ILE A 274 -6.04 15.41 -5.58
C ILE A 274 -6.85 16.70 -5.65
N ASP A 275 -7.00 17.44 -4.55
CA ASP A 275 -7.73 18.72 -4.54
C ASP A 275 -7.06 19.77 -5.44
N GLN A 276 -5.73 19.87 -5.41
CA GLN A 276 -4.98 20.80 -6.26
C GLN A 276 -5.18 20.48 -7.74
N ILE A 277 -5.03 19.22 -8.14
CA ILE A 277 -5.24 18.78 -9.52
C ILE A 277 -6.70 18.97 -9.92
N LYS A 278 -7.65 18.67 -9.02
CA LYS A 278 -9.07 18.88 -9.28
C LYS A 278 -9.39 20.35 -9.52
N ALA A 279 -8.80 21.26 -8.76
CA ALA A 279 -8.97 22.69 -8.97
C ALA A 279 -8.41 23.15 -10.33
N GLU A 280 -7.27 22.61 -10.77
CA GLU A 280 -6.72 22.86 -12.12
C GLU A 280 -7.67 22.33 -13.21
N LEU A 281 -8.23 21.13 -13.04
CA LEU A 281 -9.21 20.56 -13.97
C LEU A 281 -10.51 21.37 -14.03
N GLU A 282 -11.05 21.79 -12.88
CA GLU A 282 -12.25 22.61 -12.83
C GLU A 282 -12.04 24.01 -13.41
N ALA A 283 -10.81 24.54 -13.38
CA ALA A 283 -10.46 25.79 -14.04
C ALA A 283 -10.39 25.65 -15.56
N GLU A 284 -9.93 24.50 -16.06
CA GLU A 284 -9.82 24.20 -17.50
C GLU A 284 -11.17 23.79 -18.12
N CYS A 285 -11.88 22.86 -17.49
CA CYS A 285 -13.09 22.23 -18.01
C CYS A 285 -14.10 21.96 -16.86
N PRO A 286 -14.82 23.00 -16.41
CA PRO A 286 -15.71 22.94 -15.25
C PRO A 286 -16.75 21.81 -15.34
N GLY A 287 -16.82 20.97 -14.31
CA GLY A 287 -17.83 19.91 -14.19
C GLY A 287 -17.72 18.77 -15.20
N ILE A 288 -16.56 18.58 -15.84
CA ILE A 288 -16.36 17.53 -16.85
C ILE A 288 -15.70 16.27 -16.26
N VAL A 289 -14.57 16.41 -15.57
CA VAL A 289 -13.75 15.28 -15.12
C VAL A 289 -14.16 14.83 -13.72
N SER A 290 -14.52 13.56 -13.53
CA SER A 290 -14.88 13.03 -12.20
C SER A 290 -13.66 12.91 -11.28
N CYS A 291 -13.90 12.91 -9.97
CA CYS A 291 -12.85 12.62 -9.00
C CYS A 291 -12.39 11.14 -9.07
N ALA A 292 -13.30 10.23 -9.43
CA ALA A 292 -12.99 8.83 -9.71
C ALA A 292 -11.96 8.69 -10.85
N ASP A 293 -12.21 9.30 -12.01
CA ASP A 293 -11.24 9.25 -13.12
C ASP A 293 -9.96 10.02 -12.82
N LEU A 294 -10.04 11.15 -12.11
CA LEU A 294 -8.85 11.84 -11.61
C LEU A 294 -7.96 10.87 -10.81
N LEU A 295 -8.52 10.16 -9.84
CA LEU A 295 -7.75 9.24 -8.98
C LEU A 295 -7.15 8.09 -9.79
N VAL A 296 -7.90 7.53 -10.74
CA VAL A 296 -7.42 6.42 -11.59
C VAL A 296 -6.28 6.85 -12.51
N TYR A 297 -6.42 7.98 -13.21
CA TYR A 297 -5.33 8.52 -14.04
C TYR A 297 -4.13 8.92 -13.19
N LEU A 298 -4.36 9.52 -12.02
CA LEU A 298 -3.28 9.90 -11.10
C LEU A 298 -2.50 8.68 -10.61
N ALA A 299 -3.17 7.55 -10.36
CA ALA A 299 -2.52 6.30 -10.00
C ALA A 299 -1.71 5.70 -11.17
N ARG A 300 -2.21 5.77 -12.40
CA ARG A 300 -1.42 5.41 -13.61
C ARG A 300 -0.16 6.24 -13.68
N ASP A 301 -0.27 7.55 -13.49
CA ASP A 301 0.90 8.44 -13.53
C ASP A 301 1.84 8.21 -12.34
N ALA A 302 1.33 7.80 -11.17
CA ALA A 302 2.13 7.39 -10.01
C ALA A 302 2.98 6.14 -10.32
N PHE A 303 2.43 5.15 -11.03
CA PHE A 303 3.21 4.02 -11.54
C PHE A 303 4.30 4.46 -12.52
N VAL A 304 3.95 5.36 -13.45
CA VAL A 304 4.89 5.83 -14.49
C VAL A 304 6.08 6.57 -13.89
N VAL A 305 5.85 7.51 -12.96
CA VAL A 305 6.94 8.24 -12.30
C VAL A 305 7.81 7.32 -11.42
N SER A 306 7.25 6.20 -10.94
CA SER A 306 7.99 5.16 -10.21
C SER A 306 8.70 4.14 -11.11
N GLY A 307 8.61 4.24 -12.44
CA GLY A 307 9.40 3.44 -13.38
C GLY A 307 8.63 2.38 -14.18
N VAL A 308 7.31 2.29 -14.01
CA VAL A 308 6.47 1.39 -14.81
C VAL A 308 6.23 2.00 -16.21
N PRO A 309 6.27 1.21 -17.29
CA PRO A 309 5.86 1.69 -18.60
C PRO A 309 4.41 2.21 -18.61
N HIS A 310 4.17 3.25 -19.41
CA HIS A 310 2.82 3.76 -19.60
C HIS A 310 1.88 2.69 -20.17
N TYR A 311 0.63 2.70 -19.70
CA TYR A 311 -0.46 1.91 -20.24
C TYR A 311 -1.73 2.78 -20.31
N ASP A 312 -2.59 2.47 -21.28
CA ASP A 312 -3.83 3.19 -21.49
C ASP A 312 -4.85 2.86 -20.41
N VAL A 313 -5.53 3.89 -19.91
CA VAL A 313 -6.58 3.78 -18.89
C VAL A 313 -7.90 4.23 -19.49
N PRO A 314 -8.95 3.38 -19.49
CA PRO A 314 -10.29 3.81 -19.85
C PRO A 314 -10.85 4.78 -18.80
N GLY A 315 -11.45 5.89 -19.25
CA GLY A 315 -12.21 6.83 -18.43
C GLY A 315 -13.72 6.74 -18.67
N GLY A 316 -14.48 7.56 -17.96
CA GLY A 316 -15.95 7.62 -17.95
C GLY A 316 -16.58 7.27 -16.60
N ARG A 317 -15.79 7.16 -15.53
CA ARG A 317 -16.30 6.90 -14.18
C ARG A 317 -17.00 8.12 -13.64
N ARG A 318 -17.95 7.92 -12.74
CA ARG A 318 -18.68 8.96 -12.03
C ARG A 318 -18.50 8.81 -10.53
N ASP A 319 -18.72 9.91 -9.84
CA ASP A 319 -18.48 10.01 -8.42
C ASP A 319 -19.68 9.51 -7.60
N GLY A 320 -19.38 8.70 -6.59
CA GLY A 320 -20.29 8.27 -5.56
C GLY A 320 -20.82 9.43 -4.73
N MET A 321 -21.93 9.19 -4.05
CA MET A 321 -22.61 10.17 -3.19
C MET A 321 -22.56 9.79 -1.71
N GLU A 322 -22.01 8.63 -1.38
CA GLU A 322 -21.98 8.10 -0.02
C GLU A 322 -20.59 7.56 0.31
N SER A 323 -20.16 7.72 1.56
CA SER A 323 -18.98 7.06 2.09
C SER A 323 -19.27 6.59 3.50
N LEU A 324 -19.13 5.29 3.75
CA LEU A 324 -19.46 4.66 5.03
C LEU A 324 -18.27 3.85 5.55
N GLU A 325 -17.80 4.18 6.74
CA GLU A 325 -16.76 3.41 7.45
C GLU A 325 -17.15 1.95 7.62
N ALA A 326 -18.43 1.68 7.84
CA ALA A 326 -18.97 0.33 8.03
C ALA A 326 -18.68 -0.59 6.83
N ASN A 327 -18.50 -0.04 5.62
CA ASN A 327 -18.26 -0.83 4.42
C ASN A 327 -16.80 -1.29 4.30
N VAL A 328 -15.87 -0.81 5.13
CA VAL A 328 -14.43 -1.05 4.95
C VAL A 328 -13.96 -2.41 5.49
N ALA A 329 -14.45 -2.83 6.66
CA ALA A 329 -13.83 -3.92 7.45
C ALA A 329 -13.81 -5.29 6.75
N ASP A 330 -14.79 -5.56 5.86
CA ASP A 330 -14.93 -6.84 5.16
C ASP A 330 -14.51 -6.76 3.67
N ASN A 331 -14.02 -5.61 3.25
CA ASN A 331 -13.66 -5.34 1.86
C ASN A 331 -12.15 -5.15 1.66
N ILE A 332 -11.40 -4.74 2.69
CA ILE A 332 -9.97 -4.45 2.57
C ILE A 332 -9.12 -5.59 3.17
N PRO A 333 -8.18 -6.18 2.41
CA PRO A 333 -7.21 -7.12 2.95
C PRO A 333 -6.38 -6.50 4.09
N LEU A 334 -6.15 -7.30 5.13
CA LEU A 334 -5.34 -6.97 6.29
C LEU A 334 -3.97 -7.67 6.23
N PRO A 335 -2.92 -7.09 6.83
CA PRO A 335 -1.59 -7.71 6.90
C PRO A 335 -1.57 -9.11 7.53
N THR A 336 -2.58 -9.44 8.35
CA THR A 336 -2.74 -10.72 9.06
C THR A 336 -3.62 -11.73 8.32
N ASN A 337 -4.17 -11.40 7.15
CA ASN A 337 -5.05 -12.32 6.45
C ASN A 337 -4.31 -13.56 5.93
N THR A 338 -5.00 -14.69 5.94
CA THR A 338 -4.53 -15.91 5.28
C THR A 338 -4.61 -15.78 3.76
N VAL A 339 -3.91 -16.66 3.03
CA VAL A 339 -3.99 -16.68 1.56
C VAL A 339 -5.42 -16.96 1.08
N ASP A 340 -6.16 -17.84 1.76
CA ASP A 340 -7.58 -18.09 1.46
C ASP A 340 -8.42 -16.82 1.58
N GLN A 341 -8.26 -16.06 2.67
CA GLN A 341 -8.99 -14.81 2.88
C GLN A 341 -8.67 -13.77 1.80
N MET A 342 -7.40 -13.62 1.41
CA MET A 342 -7.01 -12.70 0.35
C MET A 342 -7.56 -13.12 -1.03
N ILE A 343 -7.48 -14.42 -1.35
CA ILE A 343 -8.06 -14.97 -2.58
C ILE A 343 -9.57 -14.76 -2.63
N ASP A 344 -10.27 -15.02 -1.53
CA ASP A 344 -11.72 -14.85 -1.45
C ASP A 344 -12.14 -13.39 -1.62
N LEU A 345 -11.42 -12.45 -1.01
CA LEU A 345 -11.66 -11.00 -1.20
C LEU A 345 -11.50 -10.59 -2.67
N PHE A 346 -10.41 -11.02 -3.32
CA PHE A 346 -10.17 -10.71 -4.72
C PHE A 346 -11.21 -11.36 -5.64
N LYS A 347 -11.59 -12.62 -5.37
CA LYS A 347 -12.64 -13.32 -6.13
C LYS A 347 -14.00 -12.65 -6.02
N LYS A 348 -14.38 -12.13 -4.85
CA LYS A 348 -15.61 -11.32 -4.67
C LYS A 348 -15.61 -10.06 -5.54
N LYS A 349 -14.44 -9.53 -5.88
CA LYS A 349 -14.26 -8.40 -6.80
C LYS A 349 -13.99 -8.83 -8.25
N GLY A 350 -14.20 -10.11 -8.57
CA GLY A 350 -14.00 -10.67 -9.90
C GLY A 350 -12.53 -10.87 -10.31
N MET A 351 -11.59 -10.75 -9.37
CA MET A 351 -10.15 -10.87 -9.58
C MET A 351 -9.65 -12.27 -9.17
N ASN A 352 -8.67 -12.82 -9.91
CA ASN A 352 -8.13 -14.16 -9.64
C ASN A 352 -6.81 -14.11 -8.85
N GLU A 353 -6.20 -15.27 -8.65
CA GLU A 353 -4.93 -15.42 -7.94
C GLU A 353 -3.75 -14.73 -8.66
N GLU A 354 -3.72 -14.71 -10.00
CA GLU A 354 -2.70 -13.96 -10.76
C GLU A 354 -2.89 -12.45 -10.51
N ASP A 355 -4.12 -11.94 -10.58
CA ASP A 355 -4.45 -10.53 -10.31
C ASP A 355 -4.01 -10.12 -8.89
N LEU A 356 -4.27 -10.96 -7.89
CA LEU A 356 -3.80 -10.75 -6.51
C LEU A 356 -2.28 -10.60 -6.44
N VAL A 357 -1.53 -11.53 -7.04
CA VAL A 357 -0.07 -11.49 -7.01
C VAL A 357 0.49 -10.35 -7.87
N VAL A 358 -0.18 -9.96 -8.94
CA VAL A 358 0.20 -8.78 -9.73
C VAL A 358 0.05 -7.50 -8.90
N LEU A 359 -1.09 -7.33 -8.21
CA LEU A 359 -1.38 -6.12 -7.44
C LEU A 359 -0.59 -6.01 -6.14
N ILE A 360 -0.25 -7.12 -5.47
CA ILE A 360 0.65 -7.06 -4.30
C ILE A 360 2.04 -6.52 -4.67
N GLY A 361 2.41 -6.56 -5.95
CA GLY A 361 3.63 -5.92 -6.47
C GLY A 361 3.68 -4.40 -6.26
N ALA A 362 2.55 -3.74 -5.98
CA ALA A 362 2.54 -2.31 -5.61
C ALA A 362 3.32 -2.03 -4.31
N HIS A 363 3.48 -3.05 -3.43
CA HIS A 363 4.38 -2.98 -2.28
C HIS A 363 5.88 -2.92 -2.68
N SER A 364 6.24 -2.95 -3.95
CA SER A 364 7.63 -2.65 -4.38
C SER A 364 8.06 -1.22 -4.00
N ILE A 365 7.11 -0.31 -3.76
CA ILE A 365 7.39 1.04 -3.26
C ILE A 365 6.60 1.35 -1.99
N GLY A 366 7.00 2.42 -1.30
CA GLY A 366 6.28 2.92 -0.13
C GLY A 366 6.68 2.23 1.17
N VAL A 367 5.84 2.41 2.19
CA VAL A 367 6.16 2.03 3.58
C VAL A 367 4.95 1.45 4.28
N ALA A 368 5.20 0.60 5.28
CA ALA A 368 4.21 0.17 6.26
C ALA A 368 4.54 0.75 7.63
N HIS A 369 3.50 1.04 8.42
CA HIS A 369 3.67 1.43 9.82
C HIS A 369 4.00 0.20 10.67
N CYS A 370 4.78 0.38 11.73
CA CYS A 370 5.23 -0.71 12.59
C CYS A 370 4.07 -1.50 13.21
N PHE A 371 2.95 -0.85 13.54
CA PHE A 371 1.77 -1.57 14.05
C PHE A 371 1.23 -2.63 13.07
N SER A 372 1.51 -2.51 11.77
CA SER A 372 1.04 -3.43 10.74
C SER A 372 1.81 -4.75 10.69
N PHE A 373 3.00 -4.85 11.32
CA PHE A 373 3.85 -6.05 11.21
C PHE A 373 4.66 -6.38 12.47
N ARG A 374 4.77 -5.47 13.45
CA ARG A 374 5.60 -5.68 14.67
C ARG A 374 5.18 -6.94 15.44
N TYR A 375 3.89 -7.26 15.42
CA TYR A 375 3.32 -8.44 16.08
C TYR A 375 3.99 -9.75 15.61
N ARG A 376 4.57 -9.80 14.40
CA ARG A 376 5.33 -10.95 13.89
C ARG A 376 6.56 -11.26 14.75
N LEU A 377 7.11 -10.24 15.42
CA LEU A 377 8.26 -10.39 16.33
C LEU A 377 7.84 -10.61 17.79
N ASP A 378 6.64 -10.17 18.16
CA ASP A 378 6.13 -10.28 19.54
C ASP A 378 5.61 -11.69 19.84
N ASN A 379 5.24 -12.45 18.80
CA ASN A 379 4.88 -13.86 18.88
C ASN A 379 6.11 -14.76 18.59
N PRO A 380 6.58 -15.61 19.54
CA PRO A 380 7.77 -16.43 19.34
C PRO A 380 7.72 -17.36 18.13
N GLN A 381 6.56 -17.95 17.83
CA GLN A 381 6.39 -18.85 16.69
C GLN A 381 6.43 -18.11 15.36
N LYS A 382 5.82 -16.92 15.27
CA LYS A 382 5.92 -16.08 14.08
C LYS A 382 7.32 -15.52 13.90
N ALA A 383 8.01 -15.18 14.99
CA ALA A 383 9.34 -14.61 14.96
C ALA A 383 10.36 -15.56 14.31
N THR A 384 10.16 -16.88 14.39
CA THR A 384 11.03 -17.87 13.72
C THR A 384 10.83 -17.91 12.20
N LEU A 385 9.75 -17.33 11.68
CA LEU A 385 9.44 -17.28 10.25
C LEU A 385 9.95 -15.98 9.59
N VAL A 386 10.41 -15.01 10.37
CA VAL A 386 10.94 -13.74 9.85
C VAL A 386 12.44 -13.89 9.56
N ASP A 387 12.88 -13.49 8.37
CA ASP A 387 14.31 -13.42 8.02
C ASP A 387 15.09 -12.67 9.13
N PRO A 388 16.21 -13.23 9.65
CA PRO A 388 16.93 -12.64 10.78
C PRO A 388 17.42 -11.20 10.53
N ARG A 389 17.81 -10.86 9.29
CA ARG A 389 18.26 -9.51 8.94
C ARG A 389 17.06 -8.55 8.94
N LEU A 390 15.94 -8.96 8.35
CA LEU A 390 14.68 -8.20 8.41
C LEU A 390 14.21 -7.99 9.85
N ALA A 391 14.25 -9.04 10.69
CA ALA A 391 13.92 -8.94 12.11
C ALA A 391 14.81 -7.94 12.85
N GLY A 392 16.10 -7.86 12.51
CA GLY A 392 17.02 -6.83 12.99
C GLY A 392 16.56 -5.42 12.63
N VAL A 393 16.24 -5.19 11.34
CA VAL A 393 15.71 -3.90 10.83
C VAL A 393 14.42 -3.50 11.54
N MET A 394 13.48 -4.42 11.69
CA MET A 394 12.20 -4.19 12.38
C MET A 394 12.43 -3.81 13.85
N ARG A 395 13.32 -4.52 14.58
CA ARG A 395 13.62 -4.20 15.99
C ARG A 395 14.28 -2.83 16.15
N PHE A 396 15.19 -2.48 15.24
CA PHE A 396 15.89 -1.20 15.29
C PHE A 396 14.98 -0.02 14.93
N THR A 397 14.16 -0.16 13.89
CA THR A 397 13.38 0.95 13.34
C THR A 397 12.09 1.22 14.13
N CYS A 398 11.45 0.16 14.62
CA CYS A 398 10.15 0.26 15.30
C CYS A 398 10.27 0.72 16.76
N THR A 399 10.61 1.99 16.93
CA THR A 399 10.66 2.69 18.22
C THR A 399 9.28 3.16 18.70
N SER A 400 8.30 3.26 17.80
CA SER A 400 6.89 3.54 18.10
C SER A 400 5.97 2.81 17.10
N PRO A 401 4.68 2.60 17.43
CA PRO A 401 3.70 2.02 16.49
C PRO A 401 3.61 2.78 15.16
N MET A 402 3.82 4.10 15.19
CA MET A 402 3.76 4.99 14.02
C MET A 402 5.09 5.15 13.28
N SER A 403 6.18 4.52 13.74
CA SER A 403 7.40 4.43 12.93
C SER A 403 7.11 3.63 11.66
N THR A 404 7.84 3.87 10.58
CA THR A 404 7.60 3.20 9.29
C THR A 404 8.84 2.46 8.80
N VAL A 405 8.62 1.38 8.06
CA VAL A 405 9.66 0.62 7.36
C VAL A 405 9.23 0.50 5.90
N ALA A 406 10.19 0.68 4.98
CA ALA A 406 9.93 0.49 3.55
C ALA A 406 9.60 -0.98 3.25
N PHE A 407 8.64 -1.21 2.36
CA PHE A 407 8.34 -2.56 1.91
C PHE A 407 9.51 -3.20 1.16
N ASP A 408 10.18 -2.43 0.30
CA ASP A 408 11.48 -2.77 -0.28
C ASP A 408 12.52 -1.72 0.13
N THR A 409 13.52 -2.15 0.92
CA THR A 409 14.62 -1.29 1.38
C THR A 409 15.69 -1.07 0.32
N THR A 410 15.64 -1.83 -0.79
CA THR A 410 16.58 -1.72 -1.91
C THR A 410 16.19 -0.56 -2.83
N THR A 411 14.90 -0.46 -3.17
CA THR A 411 14.37 0.41 -4.22
C THR A 411 13.06 1.11 -3.81
N GLN A 412 12.99 1.66 -2.59
CA GLN A 412 11.79 2.24 -1.96
C GLN A 412 10.89 3.16 -2.83
N TYR A 413 11.46 3.88 -3.81
CA TYR A 413 10.72 4.83 -4.67
C TYR A 413 10.66 4.40 -6.15
N LYS A 414 11.30 3.29 -6.51
CA LYS A 414 11.38 2.76 -7.86
C LYS A 414 10.73 1.39 -7.87
N MET A 415 9.65 1.27 -8.62
CA MET A 415 8.94 0.02 -8.78
C MET A 415 9.74 -0.93 -9.70
N ASP A 416 10.13 -2.08 -9.19
CA ASP A 416 10.86 -3.11 -9.93
C ASP A 416 10.63 -4.52 -9.37
N SER A 417 11.11 -5.54 -10.08
CA SER A 417 10.85 -6.94 -9.70
C SER A 417 11.66 -7.43 -8.48
N ILE A 418 12.50 -6.57 -7.88
CA ILE A 418 13.30 -6.93 -6.70
C ILE A 418 12.38 -7.33 -5.54
N TYR A 419 11.25 -6.64 -5.38
CA TYR A 419 10.24 -6.98 -4.39
C TYR A 419 9.82 -8.46 -4.44
N TYR A 420 9.51 -8.99 -5.63
CA TYR A 420 9.14 -10.40 -5.79
C TYR A 420 10.29 -11.35 -5.44
N LYS A 421 11.55 -10.96 -5.72
CA LYS A 421 12.73 -11.74 -5.31
C LYS A 421 12.89 -11.75 -3.79
N GLN A 422 12.53 -10.68 -3.10
CA GLN A 422 12.50 -10.65 -1.64
C GLN A 422 11.41 -11.57 -1.09
N LEU A 423 10.21 -11.58 -1.68
CA LEU A 423 9.14 -12.50 -1.28
C LEU A 423 9.53 -13.97 -1.48
N ALA A 424 10.10 -14.32 -2.64
CA ALA A 424 10.62 -15.66 -2.90
C ALA A 424 11.70 -16.08 -1.89
N GLY A 425 12.42 -15.11 -1.33
CA GLY A 425 13.42 -15.29 -0.27
C GLY A 425 12.89 -15.21 1.16
N LYS A 426 11.57 -15.17 1.39
CA LYS A 426 10.92 -15.00 2.72
C LYS A 426 11.32 -13.71 3.45
N ARG A 427 11.43 -12.62 2.69
CA ARG A 427 11.81 -11.29 3.20
C ARG A 427 10.71 -10.25 2.99
N GLY A 428 9.45 -10.68 2.93
CA GLY A 428 8.29 -9.79 2.93
C GLY A 428 8.11 -9.12 4.28
N LEU A 429 7.76 -7.83 4.28
CA LEU A 429 7.57 -7.07 5.50
C LEU A 429 6.27 -7.48 6.24
N LEU A 430 5.18 -7.60 5.51
CA LEU A 430 3.90 -8.05 6.06
C LEU A 430 3.82 -9.57 6.08
N GLU A 431 3.04 -10.12 7.01
CA GLU A 431 2.81 -11.57 7.06
C GLU A 431 2.05 -12.06 5.82
N SER A 432 1.05 -11.29 5.36
CA SER A 432 0.34 -11.54 4.10
C SER A 432 1.27 -11.76 2.90
N ASP A 433 2.32 -10.93 2.79
CA ASP A 433 3.22 -10.95 1.65
C ASP A 433 4.08 -12.21 1.65
N ASP A 434 4.62 -12.60 2.82
CA ASP A 434 5.38 -13.84 2.97
C ASP A 434 4.49 -15.08 2.77
N LEU A 435 3.24 -15.06 3.27
CA LEU A 435 2.31 -16.17 3.07
C LEU A 435 2.00 -16.40 1.58
N LEU A 436 1.85 -15.33 0.78
CA LEU A 436 1.71 -15.44 -0.67
C LEU A 436 2.97 -16.01 -1.33
N GLY A 437 4.16 -15.68 -0.80
CA GLY A 437 5.46 -16.21 -1.22
C GLY A 437 5.57 -17.73 -1.12
N GLU A 438 4.89 -18.34 -0.14
CA GLU A 438 5.02 -19.76 0.17
C GLU A 438 3.87 -20.63 -0.38
N ASP A 439 2.69 -20.04 -0.60
CA ASP A 439 1.50 -20.80 -0.96
C ASP A 439 1.59 -21.39 -2.38
N PRO A 440 1.29 -22.70 -2.57
CA PRO A 440 1.37 -23.36 -3.87
C PRO A 440 0.56 -22.72 -5.00
N ARG A 441 -0.49 -21.95 -4.69
CA ARG A 441 -1.35 -21.29 -5.68
C ARG A 441 -0.76 -19.97 -6.19
N THR A 442 0.16 -19.36 -5.44
CA THR A 442 0.68 -18.01 -5.72
C THR A 442 2.19 -17.95 -5.91
N LYS A 443 2.95 -18.88 -5.32
CA LYS A 443 4.42 -18.89 -5.37
C LYS A 443 5.00 -18.89 -6.78
N ASP A 444 4.36 -19.58 -7.72
CA ASP A 444 4.85 -19.68 -9.11
C ASP A 444 4.68 -18.34 -9.84
N TYR A 445 3.63 -17.57 -9.51
CA TYR A 445 3.47 -16.20 -10.02
C TYR A 445 4.53 -15.26 -9.43
N ILE A 446 4.85 -15.39 -8.15
CA ILE A 446 5.89 -14.59 -7.48
C ILE A 446 7.25 -14.85 -8.12
N GLN A 447 7.62 -16.12 -8.33
CA GLN A 447 8.87 -16.47 -9.01
C GLN A 447 8.89 -15.90 -10.45
N LYS A 448 7.79 -16.10 -11.20
CA LYS A 448 7.65 -15.58 -12.56
C LYS A 448 7.86 -14.06 -12.64
N PHE A 449 7.21 -13.29 -11.76
CA PHE A 449 7.32 -11.83 -11.78
C PHE A 449 8.67 -11.33 -11.27
N GLY A 450 9.33 -12.08 -10.37
CA GLY A 450 10.72 -11.83 -10.00
C GLY A 450 11.69 -11.98 -11.17
N ASP A 451 11.48 -13.00 -12.01
CA ASP A 451 12.35 -13.32 -13.15
C ASP A 451 12.04 -12.50 -14.41
N ASP A 452 10.78 -12.07 -14.60
CA ASP A 452 10.31 -11.32 -15.77
C ASP A 452 9.58 -10.03 -15.37
N GLU A 453 10.36 -8.98 -15.10
CA GLU A 453 9.85 -7.64 -14.80
C GLU A 453 8.94 -7.08 -15.90
N LYS A 454 9.31 -7.30 -17.17
CA LYS A 454 8.51 -6.79 -18.31
C LYS A 454 7.16 -7.49 -18.38
N GLY A 455 7.14 -8.81 -18.16
CA GLY A 455 5.91 -9.59 -18.06
C GLY A 455 5.04 -9.14 -16.90
N TRP A 456 5.63 -8.86 -15.74
CA TRP A 456 4.90 -8.28 -14.60
C TRP A 456 4.29 -6.92 -14.95
N PHE A 457 5.07 -5.96 -15.46
CA PHE A 457 4.53 -4.63 -15.82
C PHE A 457 3.40 -4.71 -16.84
N SER A 458 3.49 -5.61 -17.83
CA SER A 458 2.40 -5.83 -18.78
C SER A 458 1.13 -6.33 -18.10
N LYS A 459 1.26 -7.22 -17.11
CA LYS A 459 0.13 -7.74 -16.33
C LYS A 459 -0.40 -6.70 -15.34
N LEU A 460 0.47 -5.86 -14.78
CA LEU A 460 0.11 -4.78 -13.87
C LEU A 460 -0.88 -3.82 -14.49
N GLY A 461 -0.62 -3.32 -15.72
CA GLY A 461 -1.58 -2.46 -16.41
C GLY A 461 -2.95 -3.12 -16.64
N GLN A 462 -2.98 -4.42 -16.95
CA GLN A 462 -4.22 -5.19 -17.13
C GLN A 462 -4.99 -5.35 -15.82
N ALA A 463 -4.30 -5.75 -14.74
CA ALA A 463 -4.88 -5.92 -13.41
C ALA A 463 -5.36 -4.58 -12.84
N MET A 464 -4.62 -3.49 -13.06
CA MET A 464 -5.03 -2.14 -12.66
C MET A 464 -6.26 -1.67 -13.41
N ASN A 465 -6.36 -1.92 -14.73
CA ASN A 465 -7.60 -1.63 -15.47
C ASN A 465 -8.77 -2.50 -15.00
N LYS A 466 -8.52 -3.74 -14.56
CA LYS A 466 -9.56 -4.59 -13.97
C LYS A 466 -10.01 -4.07 -12.60
N LEU A 467 -9.07 -3.75 -11.71
CA LEU A 467 -9.31 -3.10 -10.42
C LEU A 467 -10.13 -1.82 -10.61
N ALA A 468 -9.66 -0.94 -11.48
CA ALA A 468 -10.29 0.34 -11.79
C ALA A 468 -11.69 0.19 -12.44
N SER A 469 -12.14 -1.02 -12.77
CA SER A 469 -13.45 -1.25 -13.39
C SER A 469 -14.43 -1.97 -12.46
N ILE A 470 -14.06 -2.16 -11.19
CA ILE A 470 -14.93 -2.74 -10.18
C ILE A 470 -16.07 -1.76 -9.88
N GLN A 471 -17.31 -2.21 -10.10
CA GLN A 471 -18.54 -1.58 -9.62
C GLN A 471 -18.60 -0.05 -9.88
N VAL A 472 -18.11 0.36 -11.06
CA VAL A 472 -18.06 1.79 -11.43
C VAL A 472 -19.45 2.36 -11.66
N LEU A 473 -19.62 3.63 -11.32
CA LEU A 473 -20.76 4.43 -11.76
C LEU A 473 -20.45 5.02 -13.14
N ALA A 474 -21.39 4.90 -14.08
CA ALA A 474 -21.23 5.42 -15.45
C ALA A 474 -22.53 6.06 -15.98
N GLY A 475 -22.43 6.78 -17.09
CA GLY A 475 -23.60 7.39 -17.73
C GLY A 475 -24.28 8.46 -16.85
N ASP A 476 -25.49 8.19 -16.40
CA ASP A 476 -26.29 9.06 -15.53
C ASP A 476 -26.20 8.71 -14.03
N GLN A 477 -25.46 7.65 -13.67
CA GLN A 477 -25.30 7.21 -12.29
C GLN A 477 -24.33 8.12 -11.52
N GLY A 478 -24.66 8.51 -10.29
CA GLY A 478 -23.81 9.38 -9.48
C GLY A 478 -23.63 10.78 -10.08
N GLN A 479 -22.51 11.43 -9.79
CA GLN A 479 -22.28 12.84 -10.14
C GLN A 479 -20.87 13.11 -10.70
N ILE A 480 -20.61 14.34 -11.14
CA ILE A 480 -19.26 14.86 -11.34
C ILE A 480 -19.04 15.91 -10.25
N ARG A 481 -18.33 15.55 -9.18
CA ARG A 481 -18.11 16.45 -8.05
C ARG A 481 -17.19 17.59 -8.46
N LYS A 482 -17.52 18.82 -8.07
CA LYS A 482 -16.64 19.99 -8.25
C LYS A 482 -15.47 19.98 -7.27
N GLN A 483 -15.69 19.45 -6.08
CA GLN A 483 -14.66 19.26 -5.05
C GLN A 483 -14.69 17.80 -4.61
N CYS A 484 -13.54 17.12 -4.64
CA CYS A 484 -13.49 15.68 -4.35
C CYS A 484 -13.82 15.30 -2.91
N ARG A 485 -13.96 16.27 -2.01
CA ARG A 485 -14.27 16.04 -0.58
C ARG A 485 -15.72 16.18 -0.21
N ALA A 486 -16.57 16.65 -1.12
CA ALA A 486 -17.98 16.92 -0.85
C ALA A 486 -18.85 16.55 -2.04
N VAL A 487 -20.06 16.04 -1.76
CA VAL A 487 -21.12 15.94 -2.75
C VAL A 487 -21.53 17.34 -3.24
N ASN A 488 -22.03 17.47 -4.48
CA ASN A 488 -22.37 18.76 -5.08
C ASN A 488 -23.54 19.50 -4.44
#